data_AF-A0A379WFC6-F1
#
_entry.id   AF-A0A379WFC6-F1
#
_cell.length_a   1.000
_cell.length_b   1.000
_cell.length_c   1.000
_cell.angle_alpha   90.00
_cell.angle_beta   90.00
_cell.angle_gamma   90.00
#
_symmetry.space_group_name_H-M   'P 1'
#
loop_
_entity.id
_entity.type
_entity.pdbx_description
1 polymer ?
#
loop_
_entity_poly.entity_id
_entity_poly.type
_entity_poly.pdbx_seq_one_letter_code
_entity_poly.pdbx_strand_id
1 'polypeptide(L)'
;MKKILLITAIAASFATTSVNADTTAVLKVTGQLVVGGCTPELSGGGVVDYGTIRLATLSATDVNQLGTKDVSLSISCPSATKAAWTITDDRADTHPGASVISIANGDMTNSIVSDTTMSYGVGKTTEGVKIGAFSIYTDTANVTADGVKSDAISGTVDSPVWQKSTTGIIKTAIWKCLPLLQKAPPSRFRIPSPFSR
;
A
#
# COMPACT_ATOMS: atom_id res chain seq x y z
N MET A 1 18.33 8.49 89.35
CA MET A 1 17.64 9.39 90.32
C MET A 1 18.29 10.76 90.16
N LYS A 2 17.69 11.91 89.82
CA LYS A 2 16.32 12.46 89.69
C LYS A 2 16.37 13.45 88.49
N LYS A 3 15.56 13.27 87.45
CA LYS A 3 14.36 14.09 87.09
C LYS A 3 14.59 15.61 87.10
N ILE A 4 14.36 16.27 85.95
CA ILE A 4 13.27 17.25 85.74
C ILE A 4 13.01 17.37 84.23
N LEU A 5 11.75 17.54 83.90
CA LEU A 5 11.07 17.48 82.61
C LEU A 5 10.42 18.86 82.32
N LEU A 6 10.26 19.20 81.02
CA LEU A 6 9.13 19.95 80.40
C LEU A 6 9.03 21.49 80.72
N ILE A 7 8.69 22.48 79.88
CA ILE A 7 7.67 22.65 78.81
C ILE A 7 7.99 23.86 77.87
N THR A 8 7.48 23.75 76.64
CA THR A 8 7.35 24.61 75.44
C THR A 8 7.20 26.14 75.54
N ALA A 9 7.70 26.85 74.51
CA ALA A 9 7.06 28.02 73.93
C ALA A 9 7.21 28.03 72.38
N ILE A 10 6.07 27.96 71.70
CA ILE A 10 5.89 28.14 70.25
C ILE A 10 5.51 29.60 70.02
N ALA A 11 6.33 30.36 69.29
CA ALA A 11 6.04 31.63 68.61
C ALA A 11 7.38 32.19 68.09
N ALA A 12 7.57 32.78 66.92
CA ALA A 12 6.75 32.99 65.74
C ALA A 12 7.73 33.41 64.63
N SER A 13 7.32 33.17 63.38
CA SER A 13 7.63 34.02 62.22
C SER A 13 9.10 34.43 61.95
N PHE A 14 9.76 33.66 61.09
CA PHE A 14 10.41 34.29 59.93
C PHE A 14 9.78 33.71 58.67
N ALA A 15 8.89 34.52 58.08
CA ALA A 15 8.46 34.36 56.72
C ALA A 15 9.70 34.42 55.83
N THR A 16 10.20 33.27 55.42
CA THR A 16 10.94 33.21 54.16
C THR A 16 9.88 32.96 53.11
N THR A 17 9.49 34.04 52.44
CA THR A 17 8.84 33.93 51.14
C THR A 17 9.81 33.15 50.26
N SER A 18 9.60 31.83 50.11
CA SER A 18 10.15 31.13 48.97
C SER A 18 9.53 31.81 47.76
N VAL A 19 10.30 32.73 47.19
CA VAL A 19 10.04 33.36 45.91
C VAL A 19 9.71 32.23 44.95
N ASN A 20 8.50 32.27 44.40
CA ASN A 20 8.11 31.42 43.30
C ASN A 20 9.17 31.60 42.21
N ALA A 21 9.97 30.56 41.96
CA ALA A 21 10.68 30.46 40.71
C ALA A 21 9.62 30.22 39.64
N ASP A 22 9.06 31.30 39.11
CA ASP A 22 8.35 31.27 37.83
C ASP A 22 9.41 31.13 36.73
N THR A 23 10.09 29.99 36.72
CA THR A 23 10.86 29.52 35.57
C THR A 23 9.88 28.80 34.65
N THR A 24 8.96 29.53 34.05
CA THR A 24 8.22 29.05 32.90
C THR A 24 9.17 29.01 31.70
N ALA A 25 9.89 27.91 31.56
CA ALA A 25 10.59 27.59 30.32
C ALA A 25 9.54 27.35 29.23
N VAL A 26 9.40 28.30 28.30
CA VAL A 26 8.50 28.16 27.16
C VAL A 26 9.16 27.26 26.12
N LEU A 27 8.80 25.97 26.12
CA LEU A 27 9.16 25.03 25.06
C LEU A 27 8.22 25.25 23.86
N LYS A 28 8.73 25.92 22.82
CA LYS A 28 8.03 26.07 21.54
C LYS A 28 8.41 24.92 20.61
N VAL A 29 7.52 23.93 20.49
CA VAL A 29 7.65 22.87 19.49
C VAL A 29 6.89 23.30 18.23
N THR A 30 7.61 23.54 17.15
CA THR A 30 7.03 23.75 15.82
C THR A 30 7.34 22.55 14.94
N GLY A 31 6.30 21.94 14.37
CA GLY A 31 6.41 20.88 13.36
C GLY A 31 5.59 21.24 12.12
N GLN A 32 6.11 20.94 10.94
CA GLN A 32 5.39 21.05 9.67
C GLN A 32 4.93 19.67 9.24
N LEU A 33 3.61 19.49 9.08
CA LEU A 33 3.04 18.25 8.56
C LEU A 33 2.97 18.34 7.02
N VAL A 34 3.94 17.74 6.33
CA VAL A 34 3.87 17.57 4.88
C VAL A 34 3.12 16.28 4.59
N VAL A 35 1.83 16.37 4.25
CA VAL A 35 1.05 15.21 3.79
C VAL A 35 1.19 15.11 2.27
N GLY A 36 2.41 14.84 1.80
CA GLY A 36 2.61 14.49 0.40
C GLY A 36 2.56 12.97 0.26
N GLY A 37 1.57 12.45 -0.46
CA GLY A 37 1.51 11.03 -0.83
C GLY A 37 2.55 10.69 -1.89
N CYS A 38 2.75 9.40 -2.13
CA CYS A 38 3.53 8.94 -3.28
C CYS A 38 2.75 9.16 -4.58
N THR A 39 3.44 9.52 -5.66
CA THR A 39 2.88 9.68 -7.00
C THR A 39 3.31 8.47 -7.85
N PRO A 40 2.37 7.61 -8.27
CA PRO A 40 2.66 6.56 -9.24
C PRO A 40 2.63 7.12 -10.67
N GLU A 41 3.51 6.64 -11.53
CA GLU A 41 3.52 6.92 -12.96
C GLU A 41 3.77 5.63 -13.74
N LEU A 42 3.01 5.45 -14.82
CA LEU A 42 3.18 4.34 -15.76
C LEU A 42 3.72 4.90 -17.08
N SER A 43 4.76 4.26 -17.62
CA SER A 43 5.29 4.62 -18.94
C SER A 43 4.19 4.59 -20.01
N GLY A 44 4.19 5.57 -20.91
CA GLY A 44 3.15 5.68 -21.95
C GLY A 44 1.75 5.95 -21.40
N GLY A 45 1.63 6.45 -20.16
CA GLY A 45 0.33 6.71 -19.53
C GLY A 45 -0.45 5.45 -19.17
N GLY A 46 0.23 4.29 -19.09
CA GLY A 46 -0.42 3.00 -18.84
C GLY A 46 -1.12 2.40 -20.06
N VAL A 47 -0.94 2.98 -21.25
CA VAL A 47 -1.48 2.42 -22.49
C VAL A 47 -0.51 1.38 -23.06
N VAL A 48 -0.98 0.14 -23.19
CA VAL A 48 -0.26 -0.95 -23.84
C VAL A 48 -0.85 -1.16 -25.23
N ASP A 49 -0.18 -0.64 -26.25
CA ASP A 49 -0.61 -0.78 -27.64
C ASP A 49 0.08 -1.99 -28.32
N TYR A 50 -0.74 -2.96 -28.76
CA TYR A 50 -0.30 -4.11 -29.57
C TYR A 50 -0.34 -3.81 -31.07
N GLY A 51 -0.75 -2.61 -31.46
CA GLY A 51 -0.92 -2.18 -32.83
C GLY A 51 -2.16 -2.76 -33.49
N THR A 52 -2.20 -2.68 -34.81
CA THR A 52 -3.31 -3.23 -35.61
C THR A 52 -3.15 -4.73 -35.80
N ILE A 53 -4.06 -5.50 -35.22
CA ILE A 53 -4.13 -6.96 -35.38
C ILE A 53 -5.13 -7.28 -36.48
N ARG A 54 -4.67 -8.00 -37.52
CA ARG A 54 -5.54 -8.41 -38.62
C ARG A 54 -6.22 -9.72 -38.27
N LEU A 55 -7.55 -9.76 -38.25
CA LEU A 55 -8.30 -10.97 -37.93
C LEU A 55 -7.94 -12.17 -38.82
N ALA A 56 -7.62 -11.92 -40.10
CA ALA A 56 -7.22 -12.97 -41.04
C ALA A 56 -5.90 -13.67 -40.70
N THR A 57 -5.08 -13.09 -39.81
CA THR A 57 -3.82 -13.72 -39.35
C THR A 57 -4.00 -14.48 -38.04
N LEU A 58 -5.19 -14.45 -37.45
CA LEU A 58 -5.50 -15.15 -36.21
C LEU A 58 -6.09 -16.53 -36.51
N SER A 59 -5.77 -17.51 -35.68
CA SER A 59 -6.46 -18.80 -35.68
C SER A 59 -7.92 -18.59 -35.27
N ALA A 60 -8.84 -19.19 -36.01
CA ALA A 60 -10.27 -19.16 -35.70
C ALA A 60 -10.66 -20.14 -34.57
N THR A 61 -9.78 -21.09 -34.25
CA THR A 61 -10.05 -22.18 -33.31
C THR A 61 -9.14 -22.17 -32.10
N ASP A 62 -7.95 -21.57 -32.20
CA ASP A 62 -6.95 -21.59 -31.14
C ASP A 62 -6.83 -20.26 -30.42
N VAL A 63 -6.28 -20.30 -29.20
CA VAL A 63 -5.91 -19.09 -28.45
C VAL A 63 -4.75 -18.39 -29.16
N ASN A 64 -4.94 -17.11 -29.48
CA ASN A 64 -3.95 -16.30 -30.18
C ASN A 64 -3.10 -15.50 -29.19
N GLN A 65 -1.89 -15.97 -28.87
CA GLN A 65 -0.95 -15.26 -28.01
C GLN A 65 -0.32 -14.08 -28.76
N LEU A 66 -0.49 -12.86 -28.23
CA LEU A 66 0.00 -11.62 -28.86
C LEU A 66 1.42 -11.21 -28.41
N GLY A 67 2.01 -11.96 -27.48
CA GLY A 67 3.32 -11.69 -26.88
C GLY A 67 3.23 -10.86 -25.60
N THR A 68 4.39 -10.37 -25.16
CA THR A 68 4.55 -9.58 -23.94
C THR A 68 4.97 -8.16 -24.28
N LYS A 69 4.48 -7.19 -23.50
CA LYS A 69 4.86 -5.78 -23.57
C LYS A 69 5.26 -5.28 -22.19
N ASP A 70 6.36 -4.56 -22.14
CA ASP A 70 6.86 -3.99 -20.89
C ASP A 70 6.23 -2.61 -20.64
N VAL A 71 5.86 -2.38 -19.38
CA VAL A 71 5.43 -1.07 -18.86
C VAL A 71 6.18 -0.82 -17.57
N SER A 72 6.80 0.34 -17.45
CA SER A 72 7.48 0.74 -16.23
C SER A 72 6.51 1.43 -15.28
N LEU A 73 6.43 0.95 -14.04
CA LEU A 73 5.79 1.63 -12.92
C LEU A 73 6.86 2.33 -12.08
N SER A 74 6.81 3.65 -11.97
CA SER A 74 7.60 4.43 -11.02
C SER A 74 6.70 4.94 -9.89
N ILE A 75 7.21 4.96 -8.67
CA ILE A 75 6.51 5.51 -7.51
C ILE A 75 7.45 6.49 -6.83
N SER A 76 7.12 7.78 -6.88
CA SER A 76 7.92 8.84 -6.26
C SER A 76 7.26 9.36 -5.01
N CYS A 77 7.96 9.30 -3.88
CA CYS A 77 7.47 9.78 -2.60
C CYS A 77 8.31 10.99 -2.13
N PRO A 78 7.71 12.01 -1.49
CA PRO A 78 8.44 13.19 -1.00
C PRO A 78 9.34 12.91 0.22
N SER A 79 9.17 11.75 0.84
CA SER A 79 9.98 11.26 1.96
C SER A 79 10.12 9.74 1.88
N ALA A 80 11.11 9.19 2.57
CA ALA A 80 11.33 7.74 2.66
C ALA A 80 10.06 7.01 3.10
N THR A 81 9.48 6.23 2.19
CA THR A 81 8.16 5.60 2.37
C THR A 81 8.20 4.20 1.79
N LYS A 82 7.56 3.25 2.47
CA LYS A 82 7.32 1.91 1.92
C LYS A 82 6.14 2.00 0.94
N ALA A 83 6.33 1.56 -0.29
CA ALA A 83 5.29 1.51 -1.29
C ALA A 83 4.88 0.06 -1.58
N ALA A 84 3.59 -0.13 -1.85
CA ALA A 84 3.02 -1.37 -2.35
C ALA A 84 1.93 -1.01 -3.36
N TRP A 85 1.67 -1.91 -4.31
CA TRP A 85 0.63 -1.73 -5.31
C TRP A 85 -0.15 -3.04 -5.50
N THR A 86 -1.36 -2.88 -6.03
CA THR A 86 -2.20 -3.98 -6.47
C THR A 86 -2.94 -3.53 -7.74
N ILE A 87 -3.55 -4.49 -8.43
CA ILE A 87 -4.31 -4.26 -9.64
C ILE A 87 -5.73 -4.73 -9.40
N THR A 88 -6.68 -3.99 -9.95
CA THR A 88 -8.09 -4.37 -9.97
C THR A 88 -8.55 -4.33 -11.42
N ASP A 89 -9.23 -5.39 -11.84
CA ASP A 89 -9.82 -5.48 -13.17
C ASP A 89 -11.16 -4.73 -13.21
N ASP A 90 -11.23 -3.63 -13.94
CA ASP A 90 -12.49 -2.91 -14.18
C ASP A 90 -13.36 -3.58 -15.26
N ARG A 91 -12.84 -4.62 -15.92
CA ARG A 91 -13.48 -5.40 -16.99
C ARG A 91 -13.50 -6.89 -16.70
N ALA A 92 -13.54 -7.26 -15.41
CA ALA A 92 -13.54 -8.65 -14.96
C ALA A 92 -14.66 -9.49 -15.60
N ASP A 93 -15.81 -8.89 -15.92
CA ASP A 93 -16.94 -9.56 -16.58
C ASP A 93 -16.61 -10.03 -18.01
N THR A 94 -15.57 -9.47 -18.61
CA THR A 94 -15.11 -9.79 -19.97
C THR A 94 -14.11 -10.94 -20.03
N HIS A 95 -13.64 -11.45 -18.88
CA HIS A 95 -12.70 -12.56 -18.85
C HIS A 95 -13.35 -13.88 -19.37
N PRO A 96 -12.75 -14.59 -20.36
CA PRO A 96 -13.33 -15.82 -20.94
C PRO A 96 -13.51 -16.99 -19.95
N GLY A 97 -12.67 -17.04 -18.92
CA GLY A 97 -12.70 -18.06 -17.86
C GLY A 97 -11.47 -18.96 -17.89
N ALA A 98 -11.12 -19.54 -16.74
CA ALA A 98 -9.90 -20.33 -16.57
C ALA A 98 -9.81 -21.59 -17.45
N SER A 99 -10.97 -22.15 -17.83
CA SER A 99 -11.03 -23.33 -18.69
C SER A 99 -10.98 -23.00 -20.19
N VAL A 100 -11.03 -21.71 -20.55
CA VAL A 100 -11.10 -21.25 -21.95
C VAL A 100 -9.78 -20.65 -22.40
N ILE A 101 -9.09 -19.90 -21.53
CA ILE A 101 -7.85 -19.22 -21.88
C ILE A 101 -6.70 -19.62 -20.96
N SER A 102 -5.55 -19.88 -21.58
CA SER A 102 -4.27 -20.07 -20.91
C SER A 102 -3.26 -19.11 -21.52
N ILE A 103 -2.60 -18.33 -20.67
CA ILE A 103 -1.62 -17.34 -21.08
C ILE A 103 -0.24 -17.98 -20.91
N ALA A 104 0.42 -18.27 -22.02
CA ALA A 104 1.79 -18.77 -22.01
C ALA A 104 2.75 -17.66 -21.59
N ASN A 105 3.83 -18.02 -20.89
CA ASN A 105 4.79 -17.06 -20.34
C ASN A 105 4.11 -15.96 -19.50
N GLY A 106 3.12 -16.35 -18.70
CA GLY A 106 2.27 -15.43 -17.97
C GLY A 106 2.90 -14.87 -16.69
N ASP A 107 4.13 -15.29 -16.36
CA ASP A 107 4.90 -14.85 -15.21
C ASP A 107 6.43 -14.89 -15.45
N MET A 108 7.23 -14.43 -14.49
CA MET A 108 8.71 -14.42 -14.56
C MET A 108 9.38 -15.78 -14.68
N THR A 109 8.64 -16.86 -14.41
CA THR A 109 9.15 -18.24 -14.52
C THR A 109 8.77 -18.89 -15.85
N ASN A 110 8.16 -18.13 -16.76
CA ASN A 110 7.58 -18.61 -18.01
C ASN A 110 6.44 -19.64 -17.80
N SER A 111 5.77 -19.59 -16.65
CA SER A 111 4.67 -20.50 -16.37
C SER A 111 3.40 -20.10 -17.14
N ILE A 112 2.49 -21.06 -17.30
CA ILE A 112 1.16 -20.81 -17.85
C ILE A 112 0.26 -20.23 -16.75
N VAL A 113 -0.44 -19.13 -17.06
CA VAL A 113 -1.43 -18.51 -16.17
C VAL A 113 -2.82 -18.68 -16.77
N SER A 114 -3.73 -19.31 -16.03
CA SER A 114 -5.16 -19.43 -16.39
C SER A 114 -6.10 -19.08 -15.22
N ASP A 115 -5.56 -18.93 -14.00
CA ASP A 115 -6.33 -18.56 -12.82
C ASP A 115 -6.92 -17.15 -13.01
N THR A 116 -8.25 -17.02 -12.92
CA THR A 116 -8.96 -15.75 -13.09
C THR A 116 -8.66 -14.72 -11.99
N THR A 117 -7.93 -15.11 -10.94
CA THR A 117 -7.39 -14.18 -9.94
C THR A 117 -6.04 -13.59 -10.35
N MET A 118 -5.41 -14.13 -11.39
CA MET A 118 -4.09 -13.73 -11.90
C MET A 118 -4.11 -13.30 -13.38
N SER A 119 -5.28 -13.37 -14.00
CA SER A 119 -5.55 -12.92 -15.36
C SER A 119 -6.74 -11.96 -15.41
N TYR A 120 -6.69 -11.05 -16.37
CA TYR A 120 -7.50 -9.84 -16.46
C TYR A 120 -8.20 -9.78 -17.84
N GLY A 121 -9.44 -9.31 -17.89
CA GLY A 121 -10.25 -9.26 -19.10
C GLY A 121 -9.81 -8.15 -20.07
N VAL A 122 -9.70 -8.48 -21.36
CA VAL A 122 -9.36 -7.49 -22.41
C VAL A 122 -10.58 -6.63 -22.78
N GLY A 123 -11.77 -7.22 -22.77
CA GLY A 123 -12.97 -6.63 -23.31
C GLY A 123 -13.87 -7.64 -24.01
N LYS A 124 -14.99 -7.15 -24.51
CA LYS A 124 -15.95 -7.92 -25.31
C LYS A 124 -16.32 -7.14 -26.57
N THR A 125 -16.69 -7.84 -27.63
CA THR A 125 -17.27 -7.23 -28.83
C THR A 125 -18.63 -6.63 -28.52
N THR A 126 -19.17 -5.82 -29.44
CA THR A 126 -20.54 -5.29 -29.33
C THR A 126 -21.60 -6.38 -29.18
N GLU A 127 -21.34 -7.57 -29.74
CA GLU A 127 -22.21 -8.76 -29.65
C GLU A 127 -22.01 -9.54 -28.34
N GLY A 128 -21.13 -9.08 -27.44
CA GLY A 128 -20.88 -9.70 -26.15
C GLY A 128 -19.85 -10.83 -26.18
N VAL A 129 -19.16 -11.06 -27.31
CA VAL A 129 -18.11 -12.08 -27.41
C VAL A 129 -16.88 -11.61 -26.65
N LYS A 130 -16.46 -12.37 -25.65
CA LYS A 130 -15.27 -12.09 -24.83
C LYS A 130 -14.01 -12.22 -25.68
N ILE A 131 -13.20 -11.17 -25.75
CA ILE A 131 -12.06 -11.07 -26.67
C ILE A 131 -10.87 -11.90 -26.16
N GLY A 132 -10.62 -11.88 -24.85
CA GLY A 132 -9.46 -12.56 -24.29
C GLY A 132 -9.13 -12.12 -22.87
N ALA A 133 -7.96 -12.54 -22.43
CA ALA A 133 -7.38 -12.16 -21.15
C ALA A 133 -5.87 -11.92 -21.26
N PHE A 134 -5.32 -11.20 -20.30
CA PHE A 134 -3.89 -10.96 -20.14
C PHE A 134 -3.48 -11.16 -18.68
N SER A 135 -2.20 -11.40 -18.42
CA SER A 135 -1.64 -11.40 -17.06
C SER A 135 -0.70 -10.21 -16.92
N ILE A 136 -0.49 -9.76 -15.69
CA ILE A 136 0.50 -8.73 -15.38
C ILE A 136 1.43 -9.30 -14.31
N TYR A 137 2.73 -9.22 -14.57
CA TYR A 137 3.75 -9.62 -13.61
C TYR A 137 4.85 -8.56 -13.56
N THR A 138 5.49 -8.47 -12.40
CA THR A 138 6.65 -7.62 -12.16
C THR A 138 7.91 -8.30 -12.67
N ASP A 139 8.75 -7.59 -13.40
CA ASP A 139 10.12 -8.05 -13.68
C ASP A 139 10.95 -8.06 -12.40
N THR A 140 10.91 -9.21 -11.71
CA THR A 140 11.58 -9.39 -10.41
C THR A 140 13.10 -9.28 -10.49
N ALA A 141 13.69 -9.37 -11.69
CA ALA A 141 15.12 -9.23 -11.88
C ALA A 141 15.58 -7.76 -11.93
N ASN A 142 14.69 -6.83 -12.25
CA ASN A 142 15.02 -5.43 -12.53
C ASN A 142 14.29 -4.42 -11.62
N VAL A 143 13.74 -4.87 -10.49
CA VAL A 143 13.17 -3.96 -9.47
C VAL A 143 14.28 -3.15 -8.80
N THR A 144 14.06 -1.84 -8.71
CA THR A 144 14.93 -0.92 -7.97
C THR A 144 14.12 -0.07 -6.99
N ALA A 145 14.69 0.20 -5.83
CA ALA A 145 14.21 1.23 -4.90
C ALA A 145 15.35 2.22 -4.66
N ASP A 146 15.08 3.52 -4.81
CA ASP A 146 16.08 4.58 -4.67
C ASP A 146 17.36 4.35 -5.52
N GLY A 147 17.18 3.78 -6.72
CA GLY A 147 18.28 3.44 -7.66
C GLY A 147 19.06 2.17 -7.32
N VAL A 148 18.69 1.44 -6.26
CA VAL A 148 19.35 0.21 -5.82
C VAL A 148 18.49 -1.01 -6.12
N LYS A 149 19.10 -2.06 -6.68
CA LYS A 149 18.43 -3.34 -6.93
C LYS A 149 17.79 -3.87 -5.65
N SER A 150 16.51 -4.19 -5.72
CA SER A 150 15.69 -4.59 -4.58
C SER A 150 14.86 -5.81 -4.93
N ASP A 151 14.55 -6.63 -3.93
CA ASP A 151 13.67 -7.77 -4.13
C ASP A 151 12.21 -7.31 -4.26
N ALA A 152 11.52 -7.82 -5.28
CA ALA A 152 10.07 -7.77 -5.32
C ALA A 152 9.51 -8.64 -4.21
N ILE A 153 8.60 -8.10 -3.40
CA ILE A 153 7.90 -8.83 -2.33
C ILE A 153 6.40 -8.80 -2.58
N SER A 154 5.71 -9.88 -2.21
CA SER A 154 4.26 -10.00 -2.33
C SER A 154 3.65 -10.48 -1.02
N GLY A 155 2.42 -10.06 -0.77
CA GLY A 155 1.60 -10.48 0.36
C GLY A 155 0.12 -10.41 -0.01
N THR A 156 -0.75 -10.98 0.82
CA THR A 156 -2.20 -10.87 0.67
C THR A 156 -2.69 -9.48 1.07
N VAL A 157 -3.81 -9.02 0.52
CA VAL A 157 -4.33 -7.67 0.80
C VAL A 157 -4.90 -7.51 2.22
N ASP A 158 -5.46 -8.58 2.80
CA ASP A 158 -6.17 -8.49 4.09
C ASP A 158 -5.27 -8.74 5.32
N SER A 159 -4.14 -9.44 5.13
CA SER A 159 -3.19 -9.75 6.21
C SER A 159 -1.84 -10.19 5.60
N PRO A 160 -1.07 -9.25 5.02
CA PRO A 160 0.12 -9.60 4.27
C PRO A 160 1.19 -10.21 5.17
N VAL A 161 1.55 -11.46 4.89
CA VAL A 161 2.88 -12.00 5.21
C VAL A 161 3.76 -11.73 4.00
N TRP A 162 4.65 -10.76 4.12
CA TRP A 162 5.53 -10.36 3.02
C TRP A 162 6.56 -11.44 2.74
N GLN A 163 6.58 -11.94 1.52
CA GLN A 163 7.56 -12.91 1.06
C GLN A 163 8.16 -12.46 -0.25
N LYS A 164 9.40 -12.86 -0.52
CA LYS A 164 10.05 -12.63 -1.81
C LYS A 164 9.21 -13.25 -2.92
N SER A 165 8.88 -12.46 -3.93
CA SER A 165 8.15 -12.91 -5.10
C SER A 165 9.10 -13.54 -6.10
N THR A 166 8.82 -14.79 -6.48
CA THR A 166 9.60 -15.51 -7.50
C THR A 166 8.98 -15.36 -8.89
N THR A 167 7.65 -15.37 -8.98
CA THR A 167 6.91 -15.28 -10.25
C THR A 167 6.63 -13.84 -10.68
N GLY A 168 6.65 -12.89 -9.74
CA GLY A 168 6.28 -11.50 -10.01
C GLY A 168 4.78 -11.31 -10.30
N ILE A 169 3.98 -12.37 -10.36
CA ILE A 169 2.58 -12.32 -10.75
C ILE A 169 1.78 -11.41 -9.82
N ILE A 170 1.02 -10.48 -10.40
CA ILE A 170 0.17 -9.59 -9.62
C ILE A 170 -1.23 -10.18 -9.64
N LYS A 171 -1.73 -10.53 -8.46
CA LYS A 171 -3.10 -11.04 -8.30
C LYS A 171 -4.07 -9.88 -8.13
N THR A 172 -5.27 -10.03 -8.68
CA THR A 172 -6.35 -9.06 -8.48
C THR A 172 -6.72 -9.00 -7.00
N ALA A 173 -6.80 -7.79 -6.46
CA ALA A 173 -7.39 -7.57 -5.15
C ALA A 173 -8.90 -7.41 -5.33
N ILE A 174 -9.68 -8.39 -4.86
CA ILE A 174 -11.12 -8.21 -4.71
C ILE A 174 -11.32 -7.35 -3.47
N TRP A 175 -11.36 -6.02 -3.64
CA TRP A 175 -12.00 -5.16 -2.66
C TRP A 175 -13.50 -5.45 -2.72
N LYS A 176 -13.95 -6.52 -2.06
CA LYS A 176 -15.32 -6.50 -1.56
C LYS A 176 -15.34 -5.27 -0.68
N CYS A 177 -16.21 -4.30 -0.97
CA CYS A 177 -16.57 -3.29 0.02
C CYS A 177 -16.98 -4.02 1.29
N LEU A 178 -16.02 -4.30 2.16
CA LEU A 178 -16.28 -4.65 3.53
C LEU A 178 -16.96 -3.40 4.07
N PRO A 179 -18.18 -3.48 4.62
CA PRO A 179 -18.87 -2.32 5.17
C PRO A 179 -18.20 -1.92 6.49
N LEU A 180 -16.91 -1.60 6.47
CA LEU A 180 -16.11 -1.07 7.57
C LEU A 180 -14.93 -0.32 6.98
N LEU A 181 -15.19 0.86 6.43
CA LEU A 181 -14.37 2.07 6.62
C LEU A 181 -15.14 3.28 6.09
N GLN A 182 -16.42 3.36 6.48
CA GLN A 182 -17.08 4.64 6.56
C GLN A 182 -16.41 5.40 7.71
N LYS A 183 -15.64 6.44 7.37
CA LYS A 183 -15.13 7.47 8.29
C LYS A 183 -14.00 6.96 9.21
N ALA A 184 -12.77 7.39 8.96
CA ALA A 184 -11.86 7.61 10.09
C ALA A 184 -12.47 8.76 10.92
N PRO A 185 -12.97 8.55 12.15
CA PRO A 185 -13.18 9.68 13.04
C PRO A 185 -11.80 10.30 13.32
N PRO A 186 -11.70 11.63 13.50
CA PRO A 186 -10.45 12.25 13.90
C PRO A 186 -9.98 11.57 15.19
N SER A 187 -8.74 11.09 15.15
CA SER A 187 -8.03 10.52 16.28
C SER A 187 -8.09 11.53 17.43
N ARG A 188 -9.01 11.30 18.38
CA ARG A 188 -9.01 12.01 19.66
C ARG A 188 -7.75 11.58 20.40
N PHE A 189 -6.71 12.40 20.29
CA PHE A 189 -5.56 12.34 21.19
C PHE A 189 -6.07 12.73 22.58
N ARG A 190 -6.21 11.74 23.47
CA ARG A 190 -6.47 11.98 24.89
C ARG A 190 -5.11 12.12 25.57
N ILE A 191 -4.73 13.34 25.90
CA ILE A 191 -3.62 13.59 26.82
C ILE A 191 -4.14 13.30 28.23
N PRO A 192 -3.61 12.31 28.98
CA PRO A 192 -3.92 12.20 30.39
C PRO A 192 -3.18 13.32 31.13
N SER A 193 -3.93 14.27 31.68
CA SER A 193 -3.41 15.19 32.70
C SER A 193 -3.16 14.39 33.98
N PRO A 194 -1.97 14.43 34.60
CA PRO A 194 -1.86 14.16 36.01
C PRO A 194 -2.27 15.45 36.72
N PHE A 195 -3.39 15.46 37.43
CA PHE A 195 -3.57 16.15 38.72
C PHE A 195 -5.05 16.12 39.10
N SER A 196 -5.33 15.53 40.27
CA SER A 196 -6.61 15.67 40.98
C SER A 196 -6.50 16.83 41.95
N ARG A 197 -7.32 17.86 41.75
CA ARG A 197 -8.22 18.53 42.71
C ARG A 197 -8.69 19.84 42.10
#